data_AF-A3C6U3-F1
#
_entry.id   AF-A3C6U3-F1
#
_cell.length_a   1.000
_cell.length_b   1.000
_cell.length_c   1.000
_cell.angle_alpha   90.00
_cell.angle_beta   90.00
_cell.angle_gamma   90.00
#
_symmetry.space_group_name_H-M   'P 1'
#
loop_
_entity.id
_entity.type
_entity.pdbx_description
1 polymer ?
#
loop_
_entity_poly.entity_id
_entity_poly.type
_entity_poly.pdbx_seq_one_letter_code
_entity_poly.pdbx_strand_id
1 'polypeptide(L)'
;MAASQAYLDKAQLRQSYRNVWHTDLTNAITADFTCCCLSLWCGPCVSYMLRKRALYNDMSRYVCCAGYMPCSGRCGESNCPEVCLATEVFCCFGNSVASTRFLLQDEFNIQTTQCDNCIIGFMFCLQQFACICSLVACIVGSEELSEASQLISCISNMVYWTVCSCMQTQHKVEMDKRDGKFGPMTVPPMQQMSRIDQPVPPYVGYAPQAQPAYYR
;
A
#
# COMPACT_ATOMS: atom_id res chain seq x y z
N MET A 1 -20.41 13.66 -3.75
CA MET A 1 -21.03 12.73 -2.79
C MET A 1 -21.04 11.28 -3.29
N ALA A 2 -21.42 10.98 -4.54
CA ALA A 2 -21.42 9.61 -5.08
C ALA A 2 -20.05 8.89 -5.03
N ALA A 3 -18.95 9.56 -5.38
CA ALA A 3 -17.61 8.96 -5.33
C ALA A 3 -17.14 8.65 -3.88
N SER A 4 -17.52 9.50 -2.90
CA SER A 4 -17.17 9.29 -1.49
C SER A 4 -17.89 8.09 -0.91
N GLN A 5 -19.16 7.88 -1.26
CA GLN A 5 -19.94 6.73 -0.82
C GLN A 5 -19.34 5.42 -1.36
N ALA A 6 -18.97 5.41 -2.64
CA ALA A 6 -18.34 4.25 -3.28
C ALA A 6 -17.01 3.83 -2.62
N TYR A 7 -16.23 4.77 -2.07
CA TYR A 7 -15.02 4.44 -1.31
C TYR A 7 -15.33 3.80 0.03
N LEU A 8 -16.38 4.26 0.71
CA LEU A 8 -16.84 3.68 1.98
C LEU A 8 -17.37 2.26 1.77
N ASP A 9 -18.17 2.04 0.73
CA ASP A 9 -18.73 0.72 0.41
C ASP A 9 -17.61 -0.29 0.10
N LYS A 10 -16.55 0.13 -0.61
CA LYS A 10 -15.36 -0.69 -0.85
C LYS A 10 -14.57 -0.96 0.41
N ALA A 11 -14.43 0.02 1.30
CA ALA A 11 -13.78 -0.18 2.59
C ALA A 11 -14.56 -1.19 3.44
N GLN A 12 -15.90 -1.15 3.41
CA GLN A 12 -16.77 -2.13 4.08
C GLN A 12 -16.66 -3.51 3.43
N LEU A 13 -16.61 -3.60 2.10
CA LEU A 13 -16.43 -4.88 1.41
C LEU A 13 -15.12 -5.56 1.82
N ARG A 14 -14.03 -4.80 1.95
CA ARG A 14 -12.73 -5.32 2.43
C ARG A 14 -12.75 -5.84 3.86
N GLN A 15 -13.73 -5.46 4.68
CA GLN A 15 -13.94 -6.04 6.01
C GLN A 15 -14.62 -7.42 5.95
N SER A 16 -15.30 -7.74 4.85
CA SER A 16 -15.95 -9.06 4.64
C SER A 16 -15.01 -10.12 4.05
N TYR A 17 -13.79 -9.73 3.70
CA TYR A 17 -12.75 -10.61 3.18
C TYR A 17 -12.32 -11.62 4.23
N ARG A 18 -12.18 -12.89 3.80
CA ARG A 18 -11.89 -14.01 4.71
C ARG A 18 -10.39 -14.30 4.88
N ASN A 19 -9.55 -13.88 3.93
CA ASN A 19 -8.12 -14.16 4.00
C ASN A 19 -7.41 -13.06 4.79
N VAL A 20 -6.29 -13.40 5.41
CA VAL A 20 -5.39 -12.46 6.10
C VAL A 20 -4.03 -12.45 5.42
N TRP A 21 -3.27 -11.38 5.60
CA TRP A 21 -1.90 -11.30 5.09
C TRP A 21 -1.07 -12.46 5.63
N HIS A 22 -0.24 -13.05 4.76
CA HIS A 22 0.62 -14.16 5.16
C HIS A 22 1.70 -13.78 6.18
N THR A 23 2.08 -12.51 6.20
CA THR A 23 3.08 -11.97 7.11
C THR A 23 2.56 -10.65 7.63
N ASP A 24 2.49 -10.49 8.96
CA ASP A 24 2.15 -9.22 9.59
C ASP A 24 3.25 -8.17 9.37
N LEU A 25 2.91 -6.89 9.50
CA LEU A 25 3.90 -5.80 9.35
C LEU A 25 5.10 -5.95 10.30
N THR A 26 4.89 -6.51 11.50
CA THR A 26 5.94 -6.73 12.51
C THR A 26 6.92 -7.84 12.11
N ASN A 27 6.42 -8.85 11.38
CA ASN A 27 7.21 -10.00 10.92
C ASN A 27 7.69 -9.83 9.47
N ALA A 28 7.38 -8.71 8.80
CA ALA A 28 7.80 -8.45 7.43
C ALA A 28 9.34 -8.48 7.29
N ILE A 29 10.06 -7.99 8.30
CA ILE A 29 11.53 -7.95 8.31
C ILE A 29 12.12 -9.37 8.34
N THR A 30 11.51 -10.30 9.08
CA THR A 30 12.01 -11.68 9.19
C THR A 30 11.61 -12.53 7.98
N ALA A 31 10.52 -12.18 7.30
CA ALA A 31 10.11 -12.85 6.07
C ALA A 31 11.03 -12.53 4.88
N ASP A 32 11.47 -11.27 4.73
CA ASP A 32 12.34 -10.87 3.61
C ASP A 32 13.23 -9.67 3.97
N PHE A 33 14.27 -9.93 4.79
CA PHE A 33 15.19 -8.91 5.30
C PHE A 33 15.83 -8.09 4.16
N THR A 34 16.27 -8.75 3.08
CA THR A 34 16.92 -8.08 1.95
C THR A 34 15.99 -7.09 1.26
N CYS A 35 14.72 -7.44 1.08
CA CYS A 35 13.74 -6.52 0.49
C CYS A 35 13.44 -5.36 1.43
N CYS A 36 13.31 -5.63 2.73
CA CYS A 36 13.06 -4.58 3.72
C CYS A 36 14.23 -3.58 3.82
N CYS A 37 15.48 -4.05 3.74
CA CYS A 37 16.64 -3.16 3.68
C CYS A 37 16.65 -2.38 2.36
N LEU A 38 16.50 -3.04 1.22
CA LEU A 38 16.49 -2.36 -0.09
C LEU A 38 15.37 -1.32 -0.19
N SER A 39 14.20 -1.62 0.36
CA SER A 39 13.05 -0.71 0.39
C SER A 39 13.22 0.45 1.38
N LEU A 40 14.07 0.30 2.39
CA LEU A 40 14.42 1.41 3.29
C LEU A 40 15.36 2.41 2.60
N TRP A 41 16.32 1.91 1.80
CA TRP A 41 17.32 2.74 1.11
C TRP A 41 16.85 3.29 -0.25
N CYS A 42 16.10 2.50 -1.04
CA CYS A 42 15.40 2.98 -2.24
C CYS A 42 13.93 2.52 -2.28
N GLY A 43 13.12 3.10 -1.39
CA GLY A 43 11.67 2.90 -1.39
C GLY A 43 11.00 3.12 -2.76
N PRO A 44 11.25 4.24 -3.46
CA PRO A 44 10.64 4.50 -4.76
C PRO A 44 10.98 3.44 -5.82
N CYS A 45 12.22 2.92 -5.84
CA CYS A 45 12.64 1.87 -6.75
C CYS A 45 11.83 0.58 -6.52
N VAL A 46 11.70 0.17 -5.25
CA VAL A 46 10.98 -1.05 -4.87
C VAL A 46 9.49 -0.88 -5.16
N SER A 47 8.90 0.27 -4.83
CA SER A 47 7.49 0.57 -5.13
C SER A 47 7.23 0.51 -6.65
N TYR A 48 8.14 1.01 -7.49
CA TYR A 48 8.01 0.93 -8.95
C TYR A 48 7.95 -0.53 -9.41
N MET A 49 8.91 -1.34 -8.96
CA MET A 49 8.97 -2.76 -9.33
C MET A 49 7.76 -3.54 -8.84
N LEU A 50 7.34 -3.32 -7.58
CA LEU A 50 6.18 -3.97 -6.99
C LEU A 50 4.89 -3.56 -7.70
N ARG A 51 4.74 -2.28 -8.05
CA ARG A 51 3.56 -1.79 -8.78
C ARG A 51 3.46 -2.37 -10.18
N LYS A 52 4.58 -2.37 -10.93
CA LYS A 52 4.65 -2.98 -12.27
C LYS A 52 4.35 -4.48 -12.21
N ARG A 53 4.88 -5.17 -11.19
CA ARG A 53 4.61 -6.59 -10.93
C ARG A 53 3.17 -6.85 -10.53
N ALA A 54 2.56 -6.00 -9.71
CA ALA A 54 1.16 -6.13 -9.31
C ALA A 54 0.23 -6.06 -10.53
N LEU A 55 0.60 -5.26 -11.54
CA LEU A 55 -0.07 -5.15 -12.85
C LEU A 55 0.31 -6.26 -13.85
N TYR A 56 0.98 -7.33 -13.41
CA TYR A 56 1.44 -8.43 -14.27
C TYR A 56 2.39 -7.98 -15.41
N ASN A 57 3.17 -6.91 -15.16
CA ASN A 57 4.01 -6.24 -16.17
C ASN A 57 3.24 -5.67 -17.38
N ASP A 58 1.92 -5.67 -17.36
CA ASP A 58 1.10 -5.09 -18.42
C ASP A 58 0.76 -3.63 -18.09
N MET A 59 1.55 -2.73 -18.68
CA MET A 59 1.42 -1.28 -18.46
C MET A 59 0.18 -0.68 -19.13
N SER A 60 -0.53 -1.41 -19.99
CA SER A 60 -1.81 -0.94 -20.54
C SER A 60 -2.91 -0.86 -19.46
N ARG A 61 -2.72 -1.58 -18.34
CA ARG A 61 -3.62 -1.64 -17.19
C ARG A 61 -3.33 -0.54 -16.16
N TYR A 62 -2.28 0.25 -16.37
CA TYR A 62 -1.83 1.25 -15.40
C TYR A 62 -2.78 2.45 -15.35
N VAL A 63 -3.18 2.81 -14.13
CA VAL A 63 -3.86 4.06 -13.80
C VAL A 63 -3.12 4.68 -12.62
N CYS A 64 -2.74 5.95 -12.76
CA CYS A 64 -1.98 6.73 -11.78
C CYS A 64 -2.71 6.74 -10.43
N CYS A 65 -2.00 6.46 -9.34
CA CYS A 65 -2.54 6.33 -7.98
C CYS A 65 -3.78 5.42 -7.89
N ALA A 66 -3.91 4.48 -8.83
CA ALA A 66 -5.06 3.59 -9.00
C ALA A 66 -6.43 4.28 -9.09
N GLY A 67 -6.47 5.55 -9.51
CA GLY A 67 -7.71 6.33 -9.60
C GLY A 67 -8.14 7.05 -8.31
N TYR A 68 -7.37 6.94 -7.22
CA TYR A 68 -7.71 7.56 -5.94
C TYR A 68 -7.40 9.07 -5.89
N MET A 69 -6.51 9.54 -6.76
CA MET A 69 -6.02 10.91 -6.75
C MET A 69 -6.68 11.70 -7.89
N PRO A 70 -6.99 13.00 -7.70
CA PRO A 70 -7.58 13.82 -8.77
C PRO A 70 -6.68 14.00 -10.01
N CYS A 71 -5.40 13.61 -9.94
CA CYS A 71 -4.49 13.60 -11.07
C CYS A 71 -4.63 12.35 -11.98
N SER A 72 -5.31 11.30 -11.51
CA SER A 72 -5.55 10.07 -12.28
C SER A 72 -6.38 10.34 -13.54
N GLY A 73 -5.98 9.78 -14.69
CA GLY A 73 -6.65 10.01 -15.98
C GLY A 73 -6.35 11.33 -16.67
N ARG A 74 -5.62 12.26 -16.03
CA ARG A 74 -5.31 13.59 -16.60
C ARG A 74 -3.85 13.80 -16.96
N CYS A 75 -2.96 12.92 -16.51
CA CYS A 75 -1.51 13.03 -16.71
C CYS A 75 -0.99 12.34 -18.00
N GLY A 76 -1.86 11.95 -18.95
CA GLY A 76 -1.41 11.27 -20.18
C GLY A 76 -0.89 9.84 -19.95
N GLU A 77 -1.40 9.17 -18.92
CA GLU A 77 -1.01 7.82 -18.50
C GLU A 77 -1.14 6.75 -19.58
N SER A 78 -2.04 6.95 -20.55
CA SER A 78 -2.23 6.08 -21.71
C SER A 78 -1.12 6.18 -22.77
N ASN A 79 -0.42 7.32 -22.85
CA ASN A 79 0.65 7.52 -23.83
C ASN A 79 2.02 7.08 -23.30
N CYS A 80 2.32 7.35 -22.01
CA CYS A 80 3.58 7.01 -21.36
C CYS A 80 3.36 6.51 -19.91
N PRO A 81 2.87 5.28 -19.72
CA PRO A 81 2.52 4.76 -18.39
C PRO A 81 3.74 4.57 -17.47
N GLU A 82 4.92 4.24 -18.03
CA GLU A 82 6.14 4.04 -17.23
C GLU A 82 6.66 5.34 -16.60
N VAL A 83 6.60 6.46 -17.33
CA VAL A 83 7.00 7.78 -16.80
C VAL A 83 6.00 8.27 -15.77
N CYS A 84 4.70 8.03 -15.99
CA CYS A 84 3.67 8.32 -15.00
C CYS A 84 3.86 7.49 -13.74
N LEU A 85 4.21 6.20 -13.87
CA LEU A 85 4.50 5.32 -12.74
C LEU A 85 5.75 5.77 -11.98
N ALA A 86 6.81 6.17 -12.68
CA ALA A 86 7.99 6.76 -12.06
C ALA A 86 7.59 8.02 -11.26
N THR A 87 6.81 8.91 -11.86
CA THR A 87 6.33 10.13 -11.19
C THR A 87 5.45 9.82 -9.98
N GLU A 88 4.60 8.78 -10.05
CA GLU A 88 3.79 8.32 -8.92
C GLU A 88 4.67 7.88 -7.74
N VAL A 89 5.69 7.06 -7.98
CA VAL A 89 6.53 6.54 -6.89
C VAL A 89 7.46 7.59 -6.28
N PHE A 90 7.83 8.64 -7.02
CA PHE A 90 8.66 9.74 -6.51
C PHE A 90 7.84 10.84 -5.84
N CYS A 91 6.74 11.28 -6.45
CA CYS A 91 5.96 12.41 -5.96
C CYS A 91 4.79 11.99 -5.06
N CYS A 92 4.35 10.73 -5.14
CA CYS A 92 3.16 10.20 -4.48
C CYS A 92 3.44 8.83 -3.84
N PHE A 93 4.64 8.63 -3.30
CA PHE A 93 5.11 7.35 -2.76
C PHE A 93 4.09 6.66 -1.83
N GLY A 94 3.55 7.37 -0.85
CA GLY A 94 2.55 6.81 0.08
C GLY A 94 1.27 6.35 -0.62
N ASN A 95 0.80 7.10 -1.62
CA ASN A 95 -0.34 6.69 -2.43
C ASN A 95 -0.01 5.48 -3.32
N SER A 96 1.22 5.37 -3.82
CA SER A 96 1.66 4.22 -4.61
C SER A 96 1.69 2.94 -3.77
N VAL A 97 2.26 3.00 -2.56
CA VAL A 97 2.30 1.87 -1.62
C VAL A 97 0.88 1.49 -1.18
N ALA A 98 0.05 2.46 -0.76
CA ALA A 98 -1.31 2.20 -0.32
C ALA A 98 -2.20 1.63 -1.46
N SER A 99 -2.09 2.18 -2.66
CA SER A 99 -2.89 1.71 -3.79
C SER A 99 -2.47 0.32 -4.29
N THR A 100 -1.19 -0.05 -4.11
CA THR A 100 -0.71 -1.42 -4.34
C THR A 100 -1.26 -2.37 -3.29
N ARG A 101 -1.29 -1.96 -2.02
CA ARG A 101 -1.93 -2.72 -0.95
C ARG A 101 -3.39 -3.02 -1.28
N PHE A 102 -4.17 -2.00 -1.62
CA PHE A 102 -5.59 -2.16 -1.94
C PHE A 102 -5.83 -3.08 -3.13
N LEU A 103 -4.98 -2.99 -4.17
CA LEU A 103 -5.07 -3.88 -5.32
C LEU A 103 -4.84 -5.34 -4.94
N LEU A 104 -3.83 -5.62 -4.10
CA LEU A 104 -3.58 -6.98 -3.60
C LEU A 104 -4.70 -7.47 -2.67
N GLN A 105 -5.24 -6.60 -1.82
CA GLN A 105 -6.37 -6.96 -0.94
C GLN A 105 -7.61 -7.35 -1.74
N ASP A 106 -7.92 -6.59 -2.79
CA ASP A 106 -9.07 -6.87 -3.64
C ASP A 106 -8.83 -8.11 -4.53
N GLU A 107 -7.59 -8.33 -4.99
CA GLU A 107 -7.20 -9.50 -5.80
C GLU A 107 -7.28 -10.81 -4.99
N PHE A 108 -6.78 -10.82 -3.76
CA PHE A 108 -6.73 -12.02 -2.91
C PHE A 108 -7.85 -12.13 -1.87
N ASN A 109 -8.76 -11.17 -1.84
CA ASN A 109 -9.76 -11.03 -0.77
C ASN A 109 -9.10 -11.09 0.62
N ILE A 110 -8.11 -10.23 0.85
CA ILE A 110 -7.33 -10.15 2.10
C ILE A 110 -7.77 -8.96 2.97
N GLN A 111 -8.17 -9.22 4.21
CA GLN A 111 -8.39 -8.17 5.21
C GLN A 111 -7.10 -7.74 5.90
N THR A 112 -7.02 -6.48 6.33
CA THR A 112 -5.97 -6.03 7.24
C THR A 112 -6.23 -6.52 8.66
N THR A 113 -5.16 -6.94 9.35
CA THR A 113 -5.26 -7.29 10.78
C THR A 113 -5.42 -6.02 11.62
N GLN A 114 -5.94 -6.16 12.85
CA GLN A 114 -6.06 -5.00 13.76
C GLN A 114 -4.70 -4.40 14.11
N CYS A 115 -3.67 -5.25 14.23
CA CYS A 115 -2.29 -4.83 14.46
C CYS A 115 -1.79 -3.95 13.29
N ASP A 116 -1.97 -4.41 12.05
CA ASP A 116 -1.62 -3.63 10.85
C ASP A 116 -2.36 -2.29 10.79
N ASN A 117 -3.65 -2.27 11.14
CA ASN A 117 -4.45 -1.04 11.18
C ASN A 117 -3.95 -0.06 12.25
N CYS A 118 -3.50 -0.57 13.41
CA CYS A 118 -2.91 0.25 14.46
C CYS A 118 -1.57 0.87 14.00
N ILE A 119 -0.70 0.08 13.38
CA ILE A 119 0.61 0.54 12.89
C ILE A 119 0.45 1.58 11.78
N ILE A 120 -0.41 1.29 10.79
CA ILE A 120 -0.69 2.22 9.68
C ILE A 120 -1.38 3.49 10.21
N GLY A 121 -2.32 3.35 11.14
CA GLY A 121 -3.00 4.48 11.78
C GLY A 121 -2.01 5.36 12.56
N PHE A 122 -1.12 4.76 13.34
CA PHE A 122 -0.08 5.46 14.08
C PHE A 122 0.87 6.24 13.16
N MET A 123 1.30 5.63 12.06
CA MET A 123 2.10 6.28 11.02
C MET A 123 1.40 7.55 10.48
N PHE A 124 0.12 7.46 10.12
CA PHE A 124 -0.64 8.62 9.64
C PHE A 124 -0.82 9.69 10.72
N CYS A 125 -1.13 9.29 11.96
CA CYS A 125 -1.28 10.23 13.07
C CYS A 125 0.01 11.02 13.33
N LEU A 126 1.17 10.37 13.32
CA LEU A 126 2.46 11.04 13.47
C LEU A 126 2.75 12.00 12.32
N GLN A 127 2.44 11.62 11.08
CA GLN A 127 2.65 12.48 9.92
C GLN A 127 1.79 13.74 9.98
N GLN A 128 0.52 13.61 10.40
CA GLN A 128 -0.37 14.75 10.58
C GLN A 128 0.09 15.64 11.73
N PHE A 129 0.54 15.05 12.83
CA PHE A 129 1.07 15.79 13.97
C PHE A 129 2.33 16.59 13.60
N ALA A 130 3.29 15.97 12.91
CA ALA A 130 4.49 16.65 12.41
C ALA A 130 4.15 17.82 11.47
N CYS A 131 3.17 17.63 10.59
CA CYS A 131 2.69 18.68 9.69
C CYS A 131 2.08 19.86 10.46
N ILE A 132 1.21 19.60 11.44
CA ILE A 132 0.60 20.65 12.28
C ILE A 132 1.67 21.40 13.06
N CYS A 133 2.60 20.69 13.70
CA CYS A 133 3.71 21.31 14.45
C CYS A 133 4.57 22.20 13.55
N SER A 134 4.85 21.77 12.32
CA SER A 134 5.62 22.55 11.35
C SER A 134 4.87 23.82 10.90
N LEU A 135 3.56 23.73 10.68
CA LEU A 135 2.72 24.89 10.34
C LEU A 135 2.66 25.89 11.49
N VAL A 136 2.47 25.41 12.72
CA VAL A 136 2.45 26.25 13.93
C VAL A 136 3.80 26.95 14.13
N ALA A 137 4.92 26.22 13.99
CA ALA A 137 6.25 26.83 14.06
C ALA A 137 6.46 27.92 13.00
N CYS A 138 5.95 27.71 11.78
CA CYS A 138 6.03 28.70 10.69
C CYS A 138 5.18 29.95 10.97
N ILE A 139 4.03 29.83 11.65
CA ILE A 139 3.16 30.96 11.98
C ILE A 139 3.68 31.75 13.19
N VAL A 140 4.16 31.05 14.22
CA VAL A 140 4.62 31.66 15.49
C VAL A 140 6.02 32.27 15.35
N GLY A 141 6.86 31.74 14.46
CA GLY A 141 8.17 32.31 14.15
C GLY A 141 9.22 32.18 15.27
N SER A 142 8.99 31.34 16.26
CA SER A 142 9.91 31.09 17.39
C SER A 142 10.87 29.94 17.11
N GLU A 143 12.16 30.13 17.38
CA GLU A 143 13.23 29.16 17.11
C GLU A 143 13.06 27.83 17.89
N GLU A 144 12.67 27.89 19.17
CA GLU A 144 12.50 26.68 20.01
C GLU A 144 11.41 25.74 19.48
N LEU A 145 10.29 26.29 19.01
CA LEU A 145 9.21 25.51 18.38
C LEU A 145 9.62 24.96 17.02
N SER A 146 10.49 25.67 16.28
CA SER A 146 11.04 25.18 15.02
C SER A 146 11.92 23.95 15.25
N GLU A 147 12.84 23.98 16.22
CA GLU A 147 13.69 22.83 16.55
C GLU A 147 12.85 21.62 17.01
N ALA A 148 11.85 21.85 17.87
CA ALA A 148 10.93 20.80 18.29
C ALA A 148 10.15 20.20 17.10
N SER A 149 9.68 21.04 16.17
CA SER A 149 8.96 20.59 14.98
C SER A 149 9.84 19.77 14.03
N GLN A 150 11.12 20.11 13.92
CA GLN A 150 12.10 19.37 13.11
C GLN A 150 12.37 17.99 13.72
N LEU A 151 12.54 17.90 15.05
CA LEU A 151 12.71 16.62 15.73
C LEU A 151 11.50 15.70 15.51
N ILE A 152 10.28 16.24 15.69
CA ILE A 152 9.03 15.50 15.47
C ILE A 152 8.94 15.05 13.99
N SER A 153 9.31 15.91 13.05
CA SER A 153 9.34 15.57 11.63
C SER A 153 10.35 14.47 11.31
N CYS A 154 11.54 14.49 11.91
CA CYS A 154 12.54 13.42 11.78
C CYS A 154 12.00 12.09 12.29
N ILE A 155 11.40 12.07 13.49
CA ILE A 155 10.80 10.85 14.07
C ILE A 155 9.67 10.34 13.18
N SER A 156 8.78 11.23 12.73
CA SER A 156 7.68 10.88 11.82
C SER A 156 8.20 10.27 10.52
N ASN A 157 9.21 10.87 9.91
CA ASN A 157 9.81 10.36 8.68
C ASN A 157 10.47 8.99 8.90
N MET A 158 11.16 8.78 10.02
CA MET A 158 11.74 7.47 10.35
C MET A 158 10.67 6.38 10.46
N VAL A 159 9.57 6.66 11.17
CA VAL A 159 8.44 5.73 11.28
C VAL A 159 7.81 5.48 9.92
N TYR A 160 7.58 6.53 9.14
CA TYR A 160 7.02 6.44 7.79
C TYR A 160 7.85 5.54 6.86
N TRP A 161 9.16 5.79 6.75
CA TRP A 161 10.04 4.99 5.90
C TRP A 161 10.13 3.53 6.36
N THR A 162 10.14 3.29 7.67
CA THR A 162 10.18 1.93 8.22
C THR A 162 8.88 1.18 7.94
N VAL A 163 7.72 1.79 8.22
CA VAL A 163 6.41 1.17 7.99
C VAL A 163 6.17 0.93 6.51
N CYS A 164 6.48 1.91 5.64
CA CYS A 164 6.37 1.72 4.19
C CYS A 164 7.29 0.63 3.66
N SER A 165 8.47 0.43 4.27
CA SER A 165 9.35 -0.69 3.92
C SER A 165 8.75 -2.04 4.30
N CYS A 166 8.18 -2.16 5.52
CA CYS A 166 7.48 -3.36 5.95
C CYS A 166 6.27 -3.66 5.05
N MET A 167 5.48 -2.65 4.67
CA MET A 167 4.34 -2.81 3.75
C MET A 167 4.79 -3.29 2.38
N GLN A 168 5.84 -2.71 1.80
CA GLN A 168 6.37 -3.15 0.51
C GLN A 168 6.91 -4.58 0.55
N THR A 169 7.53 -4.97 1.65
CA THR A 169 7.98 -6.35 1.87
C THR A 169 6.79 -7.31 1.96
N GLN A 170 5.72 -6.94 2.68
CA GLN A 170 4.47 -7.69 2.72
C GLN A 170 3.86 -7.85 1.31
N HIS A 171 3.83 -6.79 0.50
CA HIS A 171 3.36 -6.86 -0.89
C HIS A 171 4.21 -7.81 -1.73
N LYS A 172 5.54 -7.78 -1.56
CA LYS A 172 6.46 -8.68 -2.26
C LYS A 172 6.18 -10.14 -1.91
N VAL A 173 6.07 -10.47 -0.63
CA VAL A 173 5.82 -11.84 -0.16
C VAL A 173 4.50 -12.38 -0.73
N GLU A 174 3.44 -11.56 -0.71
CA GLU A 174 2.15 -11.95 -1.27
C GLU A 174 2.22 -12.18 -2.79
N MET A 175 2.93 -11.31 -3.52
CA MET A 175 3.15 -11.50 -4.97
C MET A 175 4.10 -12.66 -5.30
N ASP A 176 5.10 -12.95 -4.45
CA ASP A 176 5.99 -14.10 -4.61
C ASP A 176 5.24 -15.42 -4.48
N LYS A 177 4.19 -15.44 -3.65
CA LYS A 177 3.24 -16.56 -3.58
C LYS A 177 2.36 -16.63 -4.83
N ARG A 178 1.83 -15.50 -5.29
CA ARG A 178 0.99 -15.39 -6.50
C ARG A 178 1.65 -15.94 -7.76
N ASP A 179 2.88 -15.49 -8.01
CA ASP A 179 3.60 -15.76 -9.26
C ASP A 179 4.16 -17.20 -9.32
N GLY A 180 3.68 -18.08 -8.45
CA GLY A 180 3.82 -19.50 -8.66
C GLY A 180 5.18 -20.10 -8.33
N LYS A 181 5.94 -19.51 -7.38
CA LYS A 181 6.84 -20.34 -6.56
C LYS A 181 6.09 -21.47 -5.82
N PHE A 182 4.75 -21.44 -5.83
CA PHE A 182 3.82 -22.52 -5.44
C PHE A 182 2.64 -22.78 -6.42
N GLY A 183 2.83 -22.65 -7.76
CA GLY A 183 1.86 -23.11 -8.77
C GLY A 183 1.07 -22.02 -9.54
N PRO A 184 0.43 -22.35 -10.68
CA PRO A 184 -0.05 -21.36 -11.64
C PRO A 184 -1.37 -20.72 -11.18
N MET A 185 -1.42 -19.38 -11.19
CA MET A 185 -2.63 -18.61 -10.94
C MET A 185 -3.05 -17.85 -12.20
N THR A 186 -4.32 -17.99 -12.57
CA THR A 186 -4.95 -17.26 -13.68
C THR A 186 -5.07 -15.78 -13.34
N VAL A 187 -4.59 -14.93 -14.26
CA VAL A 187 -4.68 -13.46 -14.17
C VAL A 187 -6.16 -13.04 -14.05
N PRO A 188 -6.59 -12.42 -12.94
CA PRO A 188 -7.95 -11.91 -12.83
C PRO A 188 -8.19 -10.79 -13.86
N PRO A 189 -9.40 -10.73 -14.45
CA PRO A 189 -9.77 -9.62 -15.34
C PRO A 189 -9.67 -8.29 -14.59
N MET A 190 -9.47 -7.21 -15.33
CA MET A 190 -9.32 -5.85 -14.82
C MET A 190 -10.32 -5.52 -13.70
N GLN A 191 -9.89 -5.59 -12.44
CA GLN A 191 -10.57 -4.85 -11.38
C GLN A 191 -10.15 -3.39 -11.53
N GLN A 192 -10.82 -2.72 -12.46
CA GLN A 192 -10.88 -1.28 -12.49
C GLN A 192 -11.46 -0.90 -11.12
N MET A 193 -10.67 -0.23 -10.28
CA MET A 193 -11.22 0.29 -9.02
C MET A 193 -12.34 1.33 -9.24
N SER A 194 -12.72 1.58 -10.50
CA SER A 194 -14.03 2.09 -10.90
C SER A 194 -14.77 1.13 -11.85
N ARG A 195 -15.43 0.09 -11.32
CA ARG A 195 -16.82 -0.26 -11.68
C ARG A 195 -17.39 -1.20 -10.62
N ILE A 196 -18.55 -0.82 -10.10
CA ILE A 196 -19.22 -1.36 -8.91
C ILE A 196 -20.03 -2.65 -9.23
N ASP A 197 -19.98 -3.14 -10.47
CA ASP A 197 -20.88 -4.20 -10.96
C ASP A 197 -20.26 -5.61 -11.06
N GLN A 198 -19.13 -5.90 -10.39
CA GLN A 198 -18.64 -7.28 -10.36
C GLN A 198 -19.19 -8.00 -9.12
N PRO A 199 -20.15 -8.94 -9.26
CA PRO A 199 -20.46 -9.87 -8.18
C PRO A 199 -19.17 -10.62 -7.81
N VAL A 200 -19.02 -10.88 -6.51
CA VAL A 200 -17.89 -11.60 -5.90
C VAL A 200 -17.43 -12.73 -6.84
N PRO A 201 -16.19 -12.68 -7.36
CA PRO A 201 -15.71 -13.70 -8.27
C PRO A 201 -15.73 -15.07 -7.56
N PRO A 202 -16.07 -16.16 -8.26
CA PRO A 202 -16.16 -17.48 -7.67
C PRO A 202 -14.81 -17.93 -7.12
N TYR A 203 -14.89 -18.71 -6.04
CA TYR A 203 -13.82 -19.34 -5.28
C TYR A 203 -12.58 -19.73 -6.11
N VAL A 204 -11.45 -19.07 -5.84
CA VAL A 204 -10.11 -19.62 -6.13
C VAL A 204 -9.67 -20.33 -4.85
N GLY A 205 -9.82 -21.65 -4.83
CA GLY A 205 -9.68 -22.44 -3.63
C GLY A 205 -8.26 -22.52 -3.09
N TYR A 206 -8.09 -22.12 -1.83
CA TYR A 206 -7.00 -22.60 -1.00
C TYR A 206 -7.52 -23.71 -0.09
N ALA A 207 -6.74 -24.79 0.00
CA ALA A 207 -6.87 -25.73 1.09
C ALA A 207 -6.58 -25.00 2.42
N PRO A 208 -7.36 -25.20 3.48
CA PRO A 208 -7.04 -24.67 4.80
C PRO A 208 -5.74 -25.34 5.28
N GLN A 209 -4.62 -24.61 5.25
CA GLN A 209 -3.40 -25.07 5.92
C GLN A 209 -3.45 -24.65 7.39
N ALA A 210 -3.23 -25.65 8.25
CA ALA A 210 -3.22 -25.53 9.70
C ALA A 210 -2.31 -24.39 10.15
N GLN A 211 -2.87 -23.49 10.96
CA GLN A 211 -2.11 -22.47 11.70
C GLN A 211 -1.00 -23.18 12.51
N PRO A 212 0.27 -22.71 12.48
CA PRO A 212 1.24 -23.13 13.46
C PRO A 212 0.75 -22.68 14.84
N ALA A 213 0.45 -23.66 15.70
CA ALA A 213 0.00 -23.47 17.06
C ALA A 213 1.12 -22.84 17.91
N TYR A 214 1.25 -21.51 17.89
CA TYR A 214 2.21 -20.80 18.72
C TYR A 214 1.69 -19.52 19.38
N TYR A 215 0.37 -19.42 19.55
CA TYR A 215 -0.23 -18.48 20.49
C TYR A 215 -1.32 -19.19 21.28
N ARG A 216 -0.96 -19.63 22.49
CA ARG A 216 -1.88 -19.84 23.60
C ARG A 216 -1.39 -18.99 24.77
#